data_AF-A0A924RAC0-F1
#
_entry.id   AF-A0A924RAC0-F1
#
_cell.length_a   1.000
_cell.length_b   1.000
_cell.length_c   1.000
_cell.angle_alpha   90.00
_cell.angle_beta   90.00
_cell.angle_gamma   90.00
#
_symmetry.space_group_name_H-M   'P 1'
#
loop_
_entity.id
_entity.type
_entity.pdbx_description
1 polymer ?
#
loop_
_entity_poly.entity_id
_entity_poly.type
_entity_poly.pdbx_seq_one_letter_code
_entity_poly.pdbx_strand_id
1 'polypeptide(L)'
;MSDLTEIRDASRAFIAEREWEPFQDPKSTLLALVGEVGELAELLQWLPADEARDRLRQEPLHTRAAQEMADVLIYLVGLADQCGVDLGSAALSKIKASADKYPPEQNRGVAPERG
;
A
#
# COMPACT_ATOMS: atom_id res chain seq x y z
N MET A 1 3.90 -12.68 -15.62
CA MET A 1 3.02 -11.57 -15.21
C MET A 1 3.46 -11.20 -13.79
N SER A 2 3.50 -9.93 -13.40
CA SER A 2 3.83 -9.61 -12.00
C SER A 2 2.58 -9.71 -11.13
N ASP A 3 2.73 -9.98 -9.84
CA ASP A 3 1.61 -10.03 -8.89
C ASP A 3 0.74 -8.76 -8.93
N LEU A 4 1.36 -7.58 -9.10
CA LEU A 4 0.63 -6.30 -9.25
C LEU A 4 -0.23 -6.26 -10.52
N THR A 5 0.22 -6.91 -11.59
CA THR A 5 -0.53 -7.02 -12.85
C THR A 5 -1.74 -7.92 -12.66
N GLU A 6 -1.57 -9.03 -11.94
CA GLU A 6 -2.66 -9.97 -11.63
C GLU A 6 -3.72 -9.31 -10.73
N ILE A 7 -3.30 -8.57 -9.69
CA ILE A 7 -4.21 -7.80 -8.82
C ILE A 7 -4.97 -6.75 -9.62
N ARG A 8 -4.29 -5.99 -10.49
CA ARG A 8 -4.93 -5.00 -11.36
C ARG A 8 -5.99 -5.63 -12.25
N ASP A 9 -5.67 -6.74 -12.90
CA ASP A 9 -6.57 -7.38 -13.85
C ASP A 9 -7.77 -8.02 -13.13
N ALA A 10 -7.57 -8.59 -11.94
CA ALA A 10 -8.65 -9.07 -11.08
C ALA A 10 -9.56 -7.92 -10.60
N SER A 11 -8.98 -6.77 -10.21
CA SER A 11 -9.74 -5.58 -9.80
C SER A 11 -10.57 -5.02 -10.95
N ARG A 12 -10.00 -4.92 -12.16
CA ARG A 12 -10.73 -4.51 -13.38
C ARG A 12 -11.91 -5.42 -13.67
N ALA A 13 -11.70 -6.74 -13.61
CA ALA A 13 -12.77 -7.70 -13.83
C ALA A 13 -13.89 -7.53 -12.78
N PHE A 14 -13.53 -7.39 -11.50
CA PHE A 14 -14.48 -7.17 -10.42
C PHE A 14 -15.31 -5.90 -10.60
N ILE A 15 -14.68 -4.80 -11.03
CA ILE A 15 -15.34 -3.52 -11.31
C ILE A 15 -16.29 -3.66 -12.52
N ALA A 16 -15.82 -4.28 -13.59
CA ALA A 16 -16.57 -4.42 -14.84
C ALA A 16 -17.80 -5.31 -14.70
N GLU A 17 -17.71 -6.41 -13.94
CA GLU A 17 -18.85 -7.27 -13.61
C GLU A 17 -19.99 -6.52 -12.90
N ARG A 18 -19.69 -5.38 -12.28
CA ARG A 18 -20.63 -4.57 -11.51
C ARG A 18 -21.02 -3.26 -12.21
N GLU A 19 -20.48 -3.02 -13.41
CA GLU A 19 -20.66 -1.76 -14.15
C GLU A 19 -20.29 -0.53 -13.31
N TRP A 20 -19.24 -0.66 -12.48
CA TRP A 20 -18.81 0.38 -11.54
C TRP A 20 -17.81 1.38 -12.12
N GLU A 21 -17.37 1.20 -13.37
CA GLU A 21 -16.43 2.07 -14.06
C GLU A 21 -16.76 3.57 -13.98
N PRO A 22 -18.04 4.02 -14.06
CA PRO A 22 -18.38 5.44 -13.94
C PRO A 22 -18.04 6.07 -12.59
N PHE A 23 -17.83 5.26 -11.55
CA PHE A 23 -17.50 5.71 -10.19
C PHE A 23 -16.01 5.57 -9.86
N GLN A 24 -15.20 5.12 -10.83
CA GLN A 24 -13.77 4.86 -10.66
C GLN A 24 -12.92 5.98 -11.24
N ASP A 25 -13.02 7.17 -10.65
CA ASP A 25 -12.12 8.29 -10.97
C ASP A 25 -10.95 8.37 -9.97
N PRO A 26 -9.77 8.89 -10.38
CA PRO A 26 -8.58 8.94 -9.53
C PRO A 26 -8.77 9.63 -8.18
N LYS A 27 -9.63 10.65 -8.10
CA LYS A 27 -9.90 11.34 -6.84
C LYS A 27 -10.71 10.44 -5.91
N SER A 28 -11.77 9.81 -6.41
CA SER A 28 -12.60 8.92 -5.59
C SER A 28 -11.80 7.69 -5.11
N THR A 29 -10.98 7.09 -5.97
CA THR A 29 -10.10 5.97 -5.61
C THR A 29 -9.03 6.38 -4.60
N LEU A 30 -8.44 7.57 -4.72
CA LEU A 30 -7.51 8.10 -3.72
C LEU A 30 -8.19 8.31 -2.35
N LEU A 31 -9.43 8.80 -2.33
CA LEU A 31 -10.16 8.98 -1.08
C LEU A 31 -10.50 7.65 -0.41
N ALA A 32 -10.87 6.62 -1.19
CA ALA A 32 -11.06 5.27 -0.68
C ALA A 32 -9.75 4.71 -0.09
N LEU A 33 -8.64 4.84 -0.81
CA LEU A 33 -7.30 4.47 -0.31
C LEU A 33 -6.97 5.11 1.04
N VAL A 34 -7.27 6.41 1.21
CA VAL A 34 -7.06 7.11 2.49
C VAL A 34 -7.94 6.52 3.59
N GLY A 35 -9.17 6.11 3.27
CA GLY A 35 -10.06 5.40 4.18
C GLY A 35 -9.42 4.13 4.72
N GLU A 36 -8.96 3.24 3.83
CA GLU A 36 -8.36 1.95 4.22
C GLU A 36 -7.04 2.13 5.00
N VAL A 37 -6.25 3.17 4.68
CA VAL A 37 -5.09 3.54 5.51
C VAL A 37 -5.53 3.95 6.92
N GLY A 38 -6.68 4.63 7.05
CA GLY A 38 -7.32 4.95 8.32
C GLY A 38 -7.73 3.69 9.08
N GLU A 39 -8.43 2.76 8.44
CA GLU A 39 -8.84 1.49 9.05
C GLU A 39 -7.62 0.67 9.52
N LEU A 40 -6.57 0.59 8.71
CA LEU A 40 -5.29 -0.01 9.12
C LEU A 40 -4.68 0.71 10.32
N ALA A 41 -4.70 2.05 10.35
CA ALA A 41 -4.17 2.81 11.47
C ALA A 41 -4.97 2.58 12.77
N GLU A 42 -6.29 2.42 12.69
CA GLU A 42 -7.15 2.14 13.83
C GLU A 42 -6.79 0.83 14.55
N LEU A 43 -6.27 -0.16 13.83
CA LEU A 43 -5.79 -1.43 14.40
C LEU A 43 -4.56 -1.25 15.31
N LEU A 44 -3.74 -0.22 15.06
CA LEU A 44 -2.49 0.02 15.79
C LEU A 44 -2.57 1.17 16.79
N GLN A 45 -3.54 2.09 16.67
CA GLN A 45 -3.52 3.40 17.33
C GLN A 45 -3.36 3.36 18.87
N TRP A 46 -3.80 2.28 19.53
CA TRP A 46 -3.74 2.12 20.99
C TRP A 46 -2.68 1.09 21.46
N LEU A 47 -1.89 0.53 20.55
CA LEU A 47 -0.87 -0.45 20.90
C LEU A 47 0.41 0.27 21.39
N PRO A 48 1.03 -0.18 22.50
CA PRO A 48 2.40 0.22 22.82
C PRO A 48 3.36 -0.11 21.67
N ALA A 49 4.25 0.83 21.33
CA ALA A 49 5.11 0.72 20.16
C ALA A 49 6.06 -0.49 20.21
N ASP A 50 6.50 -0.87 21.41
CA ASP A 50 7.36 -2.03 21.68
C ASP A 50 6.62 -3.37 21.60
N GLU A 51 5.30 -3.37 21.80
CA GLU A 51 4.44 -4.57 21.69
C GLU A 51 3.84 -4.76 20.29
N ALA A 52 3.68 -3.69 19.51
CA ALA A 52 2.90 -3.67 18.27
C ALA A 52 3.24 -4.82 17.30
N ARG A 53 4.53 -5.09 17.11
CA ARG A 53 5.00 -6.17 16.21
C ARG A 53 4.50 -7.54 16.64
N ASP A 54 4.58 -7.85 17.93
CA ASP A 54 4.26 -9.17 18.44
C ASP A 54 2.74 -9.35 18.53
N ARG A 55 1.99 -8.28 18.83
CA ARG A 55 0.52 -8.25 18.79
C ARG A 55 -0.04 -8.44 17.38
N LEU A 56 0.56 -7.81 16.36
CA LEU A 56 0.16 -7.96 14.95
C LEU A 56 0.29 -9.40 14.43
N ARG A 57 1.05 -10.26 15.10
CA ARG A 57 1.19 -11.69 14.73
C ARG A 57 0.17 -12.59 15.40
N GLN A 58 -0.69 -12.04 16.26
CA GLN A 58 -1.67 -12.79 17.04
C GLN A 58 -3.07 -12.60 16.45
N GLU A 59 -3.87 -13.68 16.45
CA GLU A 59 -5.27 -13.58 16.05
C GLU A 59 -6.14 -12.92 17.14
N PRO A 60 -7.20 -12.18 16.76
CA PRO A 60 -7.68 -11.93 15.40
C PRO A 60 -7.00 -10.74 14.69
N LEU A 61 -6.05 -10.08 15.35
CA LEU A 61 -5.45 -8.84 14.86
C LEU A 61 -4.64 -9.05 13.58
N HIS A 62 -3.93 -10.18 13.48
CA HIS A 62 -3.17 -10.55 12.28
C HIS A 62 -4.04 -10.62 11.03
N THR A 63 -5.16 -11.35 11.09
CA THR A 63 -6.10 -11.46 9.96
C THR A 63 -6.66 -10.10 9.57
N ARG A 64 -7.08 -9.28 10.54
CA ARG A 64 -7.62 -7.94 10.27
C ARG A 64 -6.57 -7.05 9.61
N ALA A 65 -5.35 -7.01 10.14
CA ALA A 65 -4.27 -6.21 9.56
C ALA A 65 -3.94 -6.66 8.13
N ALA A 66 -3.98 -7.97 7.84
CA ALA A 66 -3.79 -8.48 6.49
C ALA A 66 -4.90 -8.04 5.52
N GLN A 67 -6.16 -7.95 5.99
CA GLN A 67 -7.28 -7.43 5.19
C GLN A 67 -7.08 -5.95 4.86
N GLU A 68 -6.86 -5.10 5.86
CA GLU A 68 -6.68 -3.66 5.61
C GLU A 68 -5.44 -3.37 4.74
N MET A 69 -4.34 -4.13 4.91
CA MET A 69 -3.18 -4.04 4.03
C MET A 69 -3.50 -4.45 2.59
N ALA A 70 -4.35 -5.45 2.39
CA ALA A 70 -4.80 -5.87 1.07
C ALA A 70 -5.69 -4.79 0.43
N ASP A 71 -6.59 -4.18 1.18
CA ASP A 71 -7.45 -3.11 0.68
C ASP A 71 -6.64 -1.87 0.27
N VAL A 72 -5.65 -1.47 1.09
CA VAL A 72 -4.67 -0.43 0.72
C VAL A 72 -3.93 -0.79 -0.58
N LEU A 73 -3.48 -2.04 -0.73
CA LEU A 73 -2.79 -2.49 -1.93
C LEU A 73 -3.69 -2.45 -3.16
N ILE A 74 -4.93 -2.94 -3.05
CA ILE A 74 -5.90 -3.00 -4.15
C ILE A 74 -6.21 -1.58 -4.65
N TYR A 75 -6.51 -0.63 -3.76
CA TYR A 75 -6.78 0.74 -4.16
C TYR A 75 -5.55 1.45 -4.73
N LEU A 76 -4.35 1.21 -4.19
CA LEU A 76 -3.14 1.80 -4.75
C LEU A 76 -2.84 1.28 -6.17
N VAL A 77 -3.03 -0.02 -6.40
CA VAL A 77 -2.90 -0.64 -7.73
C VAL A 77 -3.96 -0.09 -8.68
N GLY A 78 -5.22 0.00 -8.25
CA GLY A 78 -6.31 0.57 -9.04
C GLY A 78 -6.06 2.05 -9.39
N LEU A 79 -5.58 2.85 -8.44
CA LEU A 79 -5.22 4.24 -8.68
C LEU A 79 -4.07 4.36 -9.69
N ALA A 80 -3.03 3.54 -9.55
CA ALA A 80 -1.92 3.52 -10.50
C ALA A 80 -2.39 3.18 -11.92
N ASP A 81 -3.32 2.23 -12.04
CA ASP A 81 -3.92 1.85 -13.32
C ASP A 81 -4.67 3.01 -13.98
N GLN A 82 -5.55 3.69 -13.23
CA GLN A 82 -6.29 4.86 -13.71
C GLN A 82 -5.36 6.00 -14.13
N CYS A 83 -4.20 6.14 -13.49
CA CYS A 83 -3.18 7.13 -13.82
C CYS A 83 -2.19 6.69 -14.92
N GLY A 84 -2.29 5.46 -15.43
CA GLY A 84 -1.34 4.92 -16.42
C GLY A 84 0.09 4.75 -15.87
N VAL A 85 0.22 4.49 -14.58
CA VAL A 85 1.51 4.32 -13.89
C VAL A 85 1.85 2.83 -13.77
N ASP A 86 3.01 2.44 -14.27
CA ASP A 86 3.62 1.15 -13.93
C ASP A 86 4.15 1.23 -12.49
N LEU A 87 3.30 0.85 -11.53
CA LEU A 87 3.59 0.93 -10.10
C LEU A 87 4.82 0.11 -9.70
N GLY A 88 5.00 -1.08 -10.29
CA GLY A 88 6.14 -1.95 -10.00
C GLY A 88 7.45 -1.32 -10.44
N SER A 89 7.53 -0.85 -11.69
CA SER A 89 8.71 -0.17 -12.21
C SER A 89 8.99 1.15 -11.48
N ALA A 90 7.94 1.91 -11.13
CA ALA A 90 8.08 3.15 -10.36
C ALA A 90 8.63 2.89 -8.95
N ALA A 91 8.14 1.86 -8.26
CA ALA A 91 8.62 1.47 -6.93
C ALA A 91 10.10 1.04 -6.96
N LEU A 92 10.49 0.18 -7.90
CA LEU A 92 11.88 -0.27 -8.05
C LEU A 92 12.82 0.90 -8.36
N SER A 93 12.40 1.80 -9.26
CA SER A 93 13.16 3.02 -9.59
C SER A 93 13.33 3.93 -8.37
N LYS A 94 12.28 4.07 -7.55
CA LYS A 94 12.33 4.86 -6.32
C LYS A 94 13.26 4.25 -5.26
N ILE A 95 13.27 2.93 -5.13
CA ILE A 95 14.18 2.22 -4.22
C ILE A 95 15.63 2.46 -4.64
N LYS A 96 15.95 2.32 -5.93
CA LYS A 96 17.28 2.59 -6.47
C LYS A 96 17.73 4.03 -6.18
N ALA A 97 16.88 5.01 -6.51
CA ALA A 97 17.17 6.42 -6.23
C ALA A 97 17.34 6.70 -4.71
N SER A 98 16.65 5.95 -3.85
CA SER A 98 16.80 6.09 -2.39
C SER A 98 18.09 5.47 -1.89
N ALA A 99 18.56 4.36 -2.48
CA ALA A 99 19.86 3.77 -2.17
C ALA A 99 21.01 4.73 -2.54
N ASP A 100 20.89 5.44 -3.66
CA ASP A 100 21.85 6.47 -4.07
C ASP A 100 21.85 7.68 -3.10
N LYS A 101 20.68 8.04 -2.55
CA LYS A 101 20.55 9.14 -1.57
C LYS A 101 21.06 8.77 -0.18
N TYR A 102 20.92 7.50 0.23
CA TYR A 102 21.27 7.02 1.57
C TYR A 102 22.24 5.82 1.50
N PRO A 103 23.53 6.06 1.18
CA PRO A 103 24.50 4.99 1.04
C PRO A 103 24.71 4.24 2.37
N PRO A 104 24.91 2.90 2.35
CA PRO A 104 25.02 2.08 3.55
C PRO A 104 26.15 2.51 4.49
N GLU A 105 27.26 3.00 3.94
CA GLU A 105 28.45 3.41 4.70
C GLU A 105 28.15 4.59 5.65
N GLN A 106 27.13 5.39 5.33
CA GLN A 106 26.76 6.60 6.07
C GLN A 106 25.46 6.44 6.86
N ASN A 107 24.60 5.46 6.51
CA ASN A 107 23.24 5.35 7.04
C ASN A 107 22.95 4.03 7.75
N ARG A 108 23.96 3.17 7.98
CA ARG A 108 23.75 1.90 8.68
C ARG A 108 23.45 2.13 10.15
N GLY A 109 22.24 1.78 10.58
CA GLY A 109 21.80 1.89 11.98
C GLY A 109 21.51 3.31 12.45
N VAL A 110 21.51 4.29 11.54
CA VAL A 110 21.22 5.70 11.81
C VAL A 110 19.93 6.05 11.08
N ALA A 111 19.01 6.74 11.76
CA ALA A 111 17.80 7.23 11.11
C ALA A 111 18.19 8.30 10.07
N PRO A 112 17.69 8.23 8.83
CA PRO A 112 18.03 9.22 7.81
C PRO A 112 17.51 10.60 8.22
N GLU A 113 18.39 11.60 8.25
CA GLU A 113 17.98 12.99 8.43
C GLU A 113 17.29 13.47 7.14
N ARG A 114 16.04 13.92 7.26
CA ARG A 114 15.37 14.61 6.15
C ARG A 114 15.90 16.05 6.11
N GLY A 115 16.85 16.31 5.21
CA GLY A 115 17.13 17.65 4.70
C GLY A 115 15.99 18.19 3.85
#